data_AF-A0A9Q5NZR9-F1
#
_entry.id   AF-A0A9Q5NZR9-F1
#
_cell.length_a   1.000
_cell.length_b   1.000
_cell.length_c   1.000
_cell.angle_alpha   90.00
_cell.angle_beta   90.00
_cell.angle_gamma   90.00
#
_symmetry.space_group_name_H-M   'P 1'
#
loop_
_entity.id
_entity.type
_entity.pdbx_description
1 polymer ?
#
loop_
_entity_poly.entity_id
_entity_poly.type
_entity_poly.pdbx_seq_one_letter_code
_entity_poly.pdbx_strand_id
1 'polypeptide(L)'
;MENFEGSDNWLIGSWYCKEWETSYRFSKNDDEWIMTDEDLGFNKNIIIESEDENQIIFASVKNGTRYIIEKVSNKEMKFQQVAKKGMLGMTNIATFTKKK
;
A
#
# COMPACT_ATOMS: atom_id res chain seq x y z
N MET A 1 12.75 0.04 -26.57
CA MET A 1 11.40 -0.54 -26.76
C MET A 1 11.15 -1.36 -25.51
N GLU A 2 10.25 -1.05 -24.61
CA GLU A 2 9.08 -0.15 -24.60
C GLU A 2 9.14 0.67 -23.30
N ASN A 3 8.97 1.99 -23.37
CA ASN A 3 8.65 2.78 -22.18
C ASN A 3 7.18 2.51 -21.88
N PHE A 4 6.91 1.60 -20.96
CA PHE A 4 5.58 1.35 -20.45
C PHE A 4 5.17 2.54 -19.56
N GLU A 5 4.83 3.67 -20.18
CA GLU A 5 4.11 4.78 -19.52
C GLU A 5 2.61 4.40 -19.39
N GLY A 6 2.34 3.25 -18.76
CA GLY A 6 0.98 2.80 -18.45
C GLY A 6 0.52 3.36 -17.11
N SER A 7 -0.54 4.16 -17.14
CA SER A 7 -1.67 4.30 -16.18
C SER A 7 -1.51 4.25 -14.63
N ASP A 8 -0.41 3.80 -14.04
CA ASP A 8 -0.41 3.16 -12.71
C ASP A 8 0.60 3.73 -11.73
N ASN A 9 0.42 4.99 -11.31
CA ASN A 9 1.10 5.44 -10.09
C ASN A 9 0.29 6.39 -9.21
N TRP A 10 -1.03 6.24 -9.24
CA TRP A 10 -1.89 6.95 -8.31
C TRP A 10 -1.51 6.64 -6.85
N LEU A 11 -0.99 5.45 -6.57
CA LEU A 11 -0.55 5.01 -5.24
C LEU A 11 0.79 5.60 -4.79
N ILE A 12 1.72 5.93 -5.71
CA ILE A 12 3.02 6.48 -5.28
C ILE A 12 2.85 7.83 -4.59
N GLY A 13 3.56 7.99 -3.48
CA GLY A 13 3.53 9.18 -2.64
C GLY A 13 3.18 8.83 -1.20
N SER A 14 3.07 9.87 -0.38
CA SER A 14 2.74 9.74 1.03
C SER A 14 1.23 9.84 1.25
N TRP A 15 0.72 9.04 2.15
CA TRP A 15 -0.69 8.89 2.47
C TRP A 15 -0.88 8.96 3.98
N TYR A 16 -1.87 9.70 4.41
CA TYR A 16 -2.18 9.91 5.81
C TYR A 16 -3.54 9.33 6.18
N CYS A 17 -3.57 8.56 7.25
CA CYS A 17 -4.79 8.09 7.89
C CYS A 17 -5.03 8.86 9.18
N LYS A 18 -6.14 9.59 9.22
CA LYS A 18 -6.55 10.34 10.42
C LYS A 18 -6.96 9.43 11.57
N GLU A 19 -7.64 8.31 11.27
CA GLU A 19 -8.16 7.39 12.30
C GLU A 19 -7.03 6.72 13.08
N TRP A 20 -5.96 6.35 12.40
CA TRP A 20 -4.80 5.68 13.00
C TRP A 20 -3.68 6.66 13.36
N GLU A 21 -3.86 7.93 13.03
CA GLU A 21 -2.84 8.98 13.14
C GLU A 21 -1.48 8.57 12.54
N THR A 22 -1.50 7.82 11.44
CA THR A 22 -0.29 7.25 10.82
C THR A 22 -0.13 7.64 9.36
N SER A 23 1.11 7.60 8.88
CA SER A 23 1.48 7.92 7.52
C SER A 23 2.28 6.83 6.84
N TYR A 24 1.85 6.44 5.63
CA TYR A 24 2.57 5.49 4.79
C TYR A 24 2.96 6.12 3.47
N ARG A 25 4.20 5.87 3.04
CA ARG A 25 4.69 6.26 1.72
C ARG A 25 4.90 5.04 0.86
N PHE A 26 4.32 5.05 -0.34
CA PHE A 26 4.54 4.02 -1.35
C PHE A 26 5.50 4.55 -2.41
N SER A 27 6.49 3.75 -2.76
CA SER A 27 7.45 4.01 -3.84
C SER A 27 7.75 2.72 -4.59
N LYS A 28 8.10 2.85 -5.86
CA LYS A 28 8.58 1.76 -6.70
C LYS A 28 10.00 2.09 -7.17
N ASN A 29 10.96 1.21 -6.88
CA ASN A 29 12.34 1.29 -7.36
C ASN A 29 12.57 0.13 -8.32
N ASP A 30 12.84 0.42 -9.59
CA ASP A 30 12.85 -0.57 -10.68
C ASP A 30 11.55 -1.39 -10.67
N ASP A 31 11.60 -2.63 -10.19
CA ASP A 31 10.44 -3.54 -10.04
C ASP A 31 10.08 -3.88 -8.59
N GLU A 32 10.75 -3.25 -7.61
CA GLU A 32 10.48 -3.47 -6.19
C GLU A 32 9.55 -2.40 -5.62
N TRP A 33 8.45 -2.84 -5.03
CA TRP A 33 7.58 -1.96 -4.24
C TRP A 33 8.05 -1.86 -2.80
N ILE A 34 8.07 -0.63 -2.30
CA ILE A 34 8.46 -0.29 -0.94
C ILE A 34 7.32 0.50 -0.31
N MET A 35 6.87 0.04 0.86
CA MET A 35 6.01 0.81 1.76
C MET A 35 6.83 1.26 2.97
N THR A 36 6.97 2.56 3.13
CA THR A 36 7.63 3.18 4.27
C THR A 36 6.59 3.59 5.30
N ASP A 37 6.79 3.13 6.52
CA ASP A 37 6.16 3.66 7.72
C ASP A 37 6.83 5.00 8.06
N GLU A 38 6.20 6.14 7.75
CA GLU A 38 6.85 7.44 7.91
C GLU A 38 7.00 7.85 9.37
N ASP A 39 6.14 7.32 10.27
CA ASP A 39 6.18 7.64 11.69
C ASP A 39 7.30 6.85 12.40
N LEU A 40 7.56 5.63 11.96
CA LEU A 40 8.61 4.77 12.52
C LEU A 40 9.91 4.74 11.69
N GLY A 41 9.90 5.28 10.47
CA GLY A 41 11.04 5.26 9.55
C GLY A 41 11.39 3.87 9.01
N PHE A 42 10.48 2.90 9.06
CA PHE A 42 10.74 1.53 8.61
C PHE A 42 10.25 1.26 7.20
N ASN A 43 11.15 0.73 6.36
CA ASN A 43 10.80 0.26 5.03
C ASN A 43 10.33 -1.20 5.06
N LYS A 44 9.25 -1.46 4.33
CA LYS A 44 8.69 -2.79 4.13
C LYS A 44 8.71 -3.07 2.63
N ASN A 45 9.52 -4.05 2.21
CA ASN A 45 9.47 -4.57 0.85
C ASN A 45 8.17 -5.37 0.69
N ILE A 46 7.43 -5.04 -0.36
CA ILE A 46 6.14 -5.62 -0.67
C ILE A 46 6.11 -6.04 -2.14
N ILE A 47 5.32 -7.07 -2.43
CA ILE A 47 5.08 -7.57 -3.78
C ILE A 47 3.58 -7.58 -4.05
N ILE A 48 3.20 -7.33 -5.31
CA ILE A 48 1.80 -7.43 -5.72
C ILE A 48 1.43 -8.93 -5.78
N GLU A 49 0.47 -9.35 -4.97
CA GLU A 49 -0.13 -10.68 -5.06
C GLU A 49 -1.30 -10.71 -6.06
N SER A 50 -2.07 -9.62 -6.15
CA SER A 50 -3.22 -9.47 -7.03
C SER A 50 -3.47 -8.00 -7.31
N GLU A 51 -3.92 -7.68 -8.52
CA GLU A 51 -4.29 -6.33 -8.93
C GLU A 51 -5.45 -6.40 -9.94
N ASP A 52 -6.45 -5.54 -9.72
CA ASP A 52 -7.51 -5.24 -10.67
C ASP A 52 -7.68 -3.72 -10.81
N GLU A 53 -8.68 -3.28 -11.59
CA GLU A 53 -8.90 -1.86 -11.89
C GLU A 53 -9.09 -0.96 -10.64
N ASN A 54 -9.55 -1.53 -9.52
CA ASN A 54 -9.91 -0.79 -8.31
C ASN A 54 -9.17 -1.25 -7.05
N GLN A 55 -8.55 -2.43 -7.04
CA GLN A 55 -7.91 -2.98 -5.85
C GLN A 55 -6.51 -3.53 -6.15
N ILE A 56 -5.59 -3.28 -5.22
CA ILE A 56 -4.25 -3.88 -5.19
C ILE A 56 -4.08 -4.61 -3.86
N ILE A 57 -3.64 -5.87 -3.93
CA ILE A 57 -3.25 -6.66 -2.77
C ILE A 57 -1.74 -6.83 -2.79
N PHE A 58 -1.09 -6.30 -1.77
CA PHE A 58 0.33 -6.51 -1.52
C PHE A 58 0.57 -7.57 -0.46
N ALA A 59 1.69 -8.29 -0.54
CA ALA A 59 2.23 -9.08 0.56
C ALA A 59 3.63 -8.59 0.94
N SER A 60 3.91 -8.51 2.23
CA SER A 60 5.25 -8.24 2.75
C SER A 60 6.16 -9.43 2.51
N VAL A 61 7.29 -9.19 1.86
CA VAL A 61 8.32 -10.21 1.58
C VAL A 61 8.87 -10.81 2.88
N LYS A 62 8.98 -10.00 3.94
CA LYS A 62 9.62 -10.41 5.20
C LYS A 62 8.76 -11.36 6.04
N ASN A 63 7.45 -11.13 6.12
CA ASN A 63 6.60 -11.83 7.08
C ASN A 63 5.24 -12.29 6.51
N GLY A 64 4.95 -12.03 5.23
CA GLY A 64 3.72 -12.44 4.57
C GLY A 64 2.47 -11.67 5.00
N THR A 65 2.60 -10.58 5.77
CA THR A 65 1.48 -9.69 6.07
C THR A 65 0.93 -9.12 4.77
N ARG A 66 -0.39 -9.14 4.61
CA ARG A 66 -1.07 -8.61 3.43
C ARG A 66 -1.58 -7.18 3.68
N TYR A 67 -1.54 -6.38 2.64
CA TYR A 67 -2.09 -5.03 2.62
C TYR A 67 -3.08 -4.95 1.45
N ILE A 68 -4.36 -4.79 1.79
CA ILE A 68 -5.44 -4.67 0.81
C ILE A 68 -5.68 -3.17 0.64
N ILE A 69 -5.57 -2.69 -0.60
CA ILE A 69 -5.69 -1.27 -0.94
C ILE A 69 -6.75 -1.13 -2.03
N GLU A 70 -7.80 -0.36 -1.74
CA GLU A 70 -8.85 -0.06 -2.72
C GLU A 70 -8.78 1.41 -3.11
N LYS A 71 -8.71 1.68 -4.41
CA LYS A 71 -8.72 3.01 -4.97
C LYS A 71 -10.13 3.60 -4.88
N VAL A 72 -10.28 4.66 -4.10
CA VAL A 72 -11.53 5.46 -4.10
C VAL A 72 -11.39 6.62 -5.10
N SER A 73 -10.21 7.26 -5.12
CA SER A 73 -9.85 8.30 -6.09
C SER A 73 -8.32 8.47 -6.15
N ASN A 74 -7.82 9.39 -6.97
CA ASN A 74 -6.39 9.73 -6.98
C ASN A 74 -5.89 10.41 -5.68
N LYS A 75 -6.80 10.74 -4.75
CA LYS A 75 -6.49 11.41 -3.48
C LYS A 75 -6.96 10.63 -2.25
N GLU A 76 -7.68 9.53 -2.44
CA GLU A 76 -8.28 8.75 -1.36
C GLU A 76 -8.21 7.25 -1.67
N MET A 77 -7.86 6.45 -0.66
CA MET A 77 -7.89 4.99 -0.73
C MET A 77 -8.45 4.39 0.55
N LYS A 78 -9.01 3.18 0.46
CA LYS A 78 -9.23 2.32 1.61
C LYS A 78 -8.03 1.42 1.79
N PHE A 79 -7.65 1.19 3.05
CA PHE A 79 -6.49 0.39 3.40
C PHE A 79 -6.84 -0.55 4.54
N GLN A 80 -6.39 -1.80 4.43
CA GLN A 80 -6.50 -2.80 5.48
C GLN A 80 -5.22 -3.63 5.56
N GLN A 81 -4.74 -3.88 6.78
CA GLN A 81 -3.68 -4.83 7.03
C GLN A 81 -4.26 -6.15 7.54
N VAL A 82 -3.83 -7.26 6.93
CA VAL A 82 -4.25 -8.61 7.29
C VAL A 82 -3.01 -9.43 7.61
N ALA A 83 -3.02 -10.11 8.76
CA ALA A 83 -1.92 -11.00 9.14
C ALA A 83 -1.70 -12.09 8.08
N LYS A 84 -0.48 -12.63 8.01
CA LYS A 84 -0.19 -13.75 7.10
C LYS A 84 -1.11 -14.94 7.37
N LYS A 85 -1.31 -15.78 6.34
CA LYS A 85 -2.08 -17.02 6.45
C LYS A 85 -1.59 -17.87 7.63
N GLY A 86 -2.52 -18.32 8.46
CA GLY A 86 -2.23 -19.10 9.69
C GLY A 86 -2.01 -18.26 10.94
N MET A 87 -2.02 -16.92 10.85
CA MET A 87 -2.06 -16.02 12.01
C MET A 87 -3.40 -15.30 12.06
N LEU A 88 -3.90 -15.04 13.26
CA LEU A 88 -5.13 -14.28 13.48
C LEU A 88 -4.80 -12.79 13.59
N GLY A 89 -5.62 -11.96 12.95
CA GLY A 89 -5.55 -10.51 13.08
C GLY A 89 -5.75 -9.80 11.75
N MET A 90 -6.66 -8.84 11.76
CA MET A 90 -6.79 -7.83 10.71
C MET A 90 -7.10 -6.50 11.37
N THR A 91 -6.65 -5.41 10.76
CA THR A 91 -7.12 -4.07 11.16
C THR A 91 -8.54 -3.87 10.64
N ASN A 92 -9.23 -2.87 11.18
CA ASN A 92 -10.38 -2.30 10.49
C ASN A 92 -9.94 -1.75 9.13
N ILE A 93 -10.90 -1.54 8.23
CA ILE A 93 -10.63 -0.81 6.98
C ILE A 93 -10.60 0.67 7.32
N ALA A 94 -9.49 1.35 7.01
CA ALA A 94 -9.35 2.77 7.25
C ALA A 94 -9.18 3.56 5.95
N THR A 95 -9.47 4.86 6.01
CA THR A 95 -9.36 5.74 4.85
C THR A 95 -8.06 6.53 4.93
N PHE A 96 -7.28 6.45 3.86
CA PHE A 96 -6.05 7.18 3.69
C PHE A 96 -6.25 8.28 2.65
N THR A 97 -5.71 9.46 2.95
CA THR A 97 -5.74 10.62 2.05
C THR A 97 -4.33 10.94 1.58
N LYS A 98 -4.18 11.26 0.30
CA LYS A 98 -2.87 11.56 -0.28
C LYS A 98 -2.35 12.89 0.28
N LYS A 99 -1.14 12.90 0.83
CA LYS A 99 -0.45 14.13 1.23
C LYS A 99 -0.09 14.93 -0.03
N LYS A 100 -0.23 16.25 0.05
CA LYS A 100 0.11 17.17 -1.04
C LYS A 100 1.62 17.21 -1.29
#